data_AF-R7TWG4-F1
#
_entry.id   AF-R7TWG4-F1
#
_cell.length_a   1.000
_cell.length_b   1.000
_cell.length_c   1.000
_cell.angle_alpha   90.00
_cell.angle_beta   90.00
_cell.angle_gamma   90.00
#
_symmetry.space_group_name_H-M   'P 1'
#
loop_
_entity.id
_entity.type
_entity.pdbx_description
1 polymer ?
#
loop_
_entity_poly.entity_id
_entity_poly.type
_entity_poly.pdbx_seq_one_letter_code
_entity_poly.pdbx_strand_id
1 'polypeptide(L)'
;MLSRASLSLRSGSQLIRQQVSRNFGASAVVAQKASDPIQQLFVDKIREYSKKSKTSGGKLVDANPAVEKELTDEMEKIDRIYGATGPDFLKFPSLKFEDPVLAPTGVNLEVKPEDLYAHKTPAPSS
;
A
#
# COMPACT_ATOMS: atom_id res chain seq x y z
N MET A 1 -50.65 12.92 61.64
CA MET A 1 -50.63 14.07 60.71
C MET A 1 -49.25 14.22 60.06
N LEU A 2 -48.82 13.29 59.19
CA LEU A 2 -47.44 13.32 58.63
C LEU A 2 -47.37 12.86 57.15
N SER A 3 -48.30 13.26 56.30
CA SER A 3 -48.24 12.89 54.87
C SER A 3 -48.80 13.98 53.94
N ARG A 4 -48.27 15.20 54.03
CA ARG A 4 -48.55 16.27 53.05
C ARG A 4 -47.31 17.02 52.56
N ALA A 5 -46.16 16.88 53.23
CA ALA A 5 -44.91 17.59 52.87
C ALA A 5 -44.15 16.98 51.68
N SER A 6 -44.40 15.71 51.33
CA SER A 6 -43.67 14.98 50.27
C SER A 6 -44.22 15.22 48.85
N LEU A 7 -45.40 15.83 48.72
CA LEU A 7 -46.03 16.07 47.41
C LEU A 7 -45.50 17.34 46.72
N SER A 8 -45.03 18.35 47.48
CA SER A 8 -44.54 19.61 46.89
C SER A 8 -43.16 19.47 46.23
N LEU A 9 -42.28 18.62 46.78
CA LEU A 9 -40.96 18.33 46.19
C LEU A 9 -41.06 17.62 44.83
N ARG A 10 -42.09 16.77 44.64
CA ARG A 10 -42.30 16.05 43.38
C ARG A 10 -42.64 17.01 42.23
N SER A 11 -43.50 17.99 42.47
CA SER A 11 -43.88 18.99 41.46
C SER A 11 -42.70 19.86 41.00
N GLY A 12 -41.84 20.30 41.92
CA GLY A 12 -40.63 21.07 41.58
C GLY A 12 -39.62 20.27 40.75
N SER A 13 -39.46 18.98 41.07
CA SER A 13 -38.58 18.08 40.31
C SER A 13 -39.07 17.80 38.88
N GLN A 14 -40.39 17.79 38.68
CA GLN A 14 -40.99 17.57 37.36
C GLN A 14 -40.74 18.75 36.43
N LEU A 15 -40.80 19.99 36.94
CA LEU A 15 -40.50 21.20 36.17
C LEU A 15 -39.03 21.26 35.74
N ILE A 16 -38.10 20.93 36.65
CA ILE A 16 -36.67 20.85 36.33
C ILE A 16 -36.42 19.75 35.28
N ARG A 17 -37.05 18.58 35.43
CA ARG A 17 -36.95 17.50 34.42
C ARG A 17 -37.51 17.94 33.06
N GLN A 18 -38.62 18.66 33.04
CA GLN A 18 -39.17 19.25 31.81
C GLN A 18 -38.26 20.31 31.19
N GLN A 19 -37.53 21.06 32.01
CA GLN A 19 -36.59 22.06 31.52
C GLN A 19 -35.32 21.42 31.00
N VAL A 20 -34.79 20.40 31.68
CA VAL A 20 -33.64 19.62 31.22
C VAL A 20 -34.00 18.85 29.95
N SER A 21 -35.16 18.17 29.89
CA SER A 21 -35.56 17.39 28.71
C SER A 21 -35.81 18.26 27.48
N ARG A 22 -36.32 19.49 27.67
CA ARG A 22 -36.52 20.45 26.57
C ARG A 22 -35.21 21.10 26.11
N ASN A 23 -34.29 21.41 27.02
CA ASN A 23 -33.04 22.10 26.65
C ASN A 23 -31.92 21.14 26.22
N PHE A 24 -31.94 19.87 26.62
CA PHE A 24 -30.90 18.90 26.32
C PHE A 24 -30.66 18.71 24.81
N GLY A 25 -31.73 18.70 24.01
CA GLY A 25 -31.63 18.61 22.54
C GLY A 25 -30.98 19.82 21.89
N ALA A 26 -31.29 21.04 22.36
CA ALA A 26 -30.71 22.28 21.83
C ALA A 26 -29.25 22.45 22.25
N SER A 27 -28.90 22.09 23.50
CA SER A 27 -27.52 22.14 23.97
C SER A 27 -26.59 21.18 23.23
N ALA A 28 -27.10 20.04 22.73
CA ALA A 28 -26.29 19.09 21.97
C ALA A 28 -25.84 19.66 20.61
N VAL A 29 -26.71 20.44 19.95
CA VAL A 29 -26.40 21.10 18.67
C VAL A 29 -25.41 22.24 18.87
N VAL A 30 -25.55 23.03 19.95
CA VAL A 30 -24.62 24.13 20.28
C VAL A 30 -23.27 23.61 20.78
N ALA A 31 -23.24 22.43 21.43
CA ALA A 31 -22.01 21.80 21.90
C ALA A 31 -21.21 21.08 20.80
N GLN A 32 -21.75 20.96 19.57
CA GLN A 32 -20.98 20.47 18.43
C GLN A 32 -19.89 21.48 18.08
N LYS A 33 -18.64 21.12 18.39
CA LYS A 33 -17.39 21.87 18.16
C LYS A 33 -17.03 22.06 16.67
N ALA A 34 -17.96 21.90 15.75
CA ALA A 34 -17.72 22.11 14.32
C ALA A 34 -17.88 23.61 14.00
N SER A 35 -16.76 24.31 13.77
CA SER A 35 -16.78 25.73 13.40
C SER A 35 -17.50 25.98 12.06
N ASP A 36 -17.61 24.94 11.22
CA ASP A 36 -18.32 24.92 9.93
C ASP A 36 -18.71 23.46 9.60
N PRO A 37 -19.97 23.18 9.20
CA PRO A 37 -20.40 21.88 8.67
C PRO A 37 -19.46 21.26 7.63
N ILE A 38 -18.81 22.06 6.77
CA ILE A 38 -17.88 21.55 5.75
C ILE A 38 -16.62 20.97 6.38
N GLN A 39 -16.05 21.64 7.38
CA GLN A 39 -14.86 21.15 8.08
C GLN A 39 -15.16 19.86 8.85
N GLN A 40 -16.36 19.75 9.41
CA GLN A 40 -16.83 18.54 10.06
C GLN A 40 -16.91 17.37 9.08
N LEU A 41 -17.48 17.58 7.89
CA LEU A 41 -17.53 16.55 6.84
C LEU A 41 -16.12 16.08 6.44
N PHE A 42 -15.17 17.00 6.31
CA PHE A 42 -13.79 16.64 5.99
C PHE A 42 -13.16 15.74 7.06
N VAL A 43 -13.28 16.13 8.33
CA VAL A 43 -12.76 15.34 9.46
C VAL A 43 -13.47 13.98 9.53
N ASP A 44 -14.77 13.95 9.30
CA ASP A 44 -15.54 12.70 9.33
C ASP A 44 -15.12 11.76 8.20
N LYS A 45 -14.82 12.28 7.00
CA LYS A 45 -14.27 11.48 5.90
C LYS A 45 -12.86 10.95 6.17
N ILE A 46 -12.00 11.73 6.82
CA ILE A 46 -10.68 11.25 7.28
C ILE A 46 -10.86 10.10 8.28
N ARG A 47 -11.75 10.25 9.26
CA ARG A 47 -12.01 9.21 10.27
C ARG A 47 -12.61 7.97 9.64
N GLU A 48 -13.54 8.12 8.71
CA GLU A 48 -14.15 7.03 7.96
C GLU A 48 -13.09 6.24 7.20
N TYR A 49 -12.26 6.92 6.40
CA TYR A 49 -11.17 6.29 5.68
C TYR A 49 -10.15 5.63 6.62
N SER A 50 -9.77 6.28 7.73
CA SER A 50 -8.84 5.71 8.71
C SER A 50 -9.36 4.41 9.33
N LYS A 51 -10.68 4.29 9.55
CA LYS A 51 -11.28 3.03 10.00
C LYS A 51 -11.19 1.97 8.91
N LYS A 52 -11.59 2.30 7.69
CA LYS A 52 -11.58 1.39 6.54
C LYS A 52 -10.17 0.91 6.16
N SER A 53 -9.16 1.77 6.27
CA SER A 53 -7.77 1.40 6.00
C SER A 53 -7.20 0.46 7.08
N LYS A 54 -7.53 0.70 8.35
CA LYS A 54 -7.17 -0.21 9.45
C LYS A 54 -7.83 -1.58 9.29
N THR A 55 -9.11 -1.64 8.92
CA THR A 55 -9.79 -2.93 8.68
C THR A 55 -9.22 -3.67 7.48
N SER A 56 -8.76 -2.94 6.46
CA SER A 56 -8.13 -3.53 5.27
C SER A 56 -6.70 -4.03 5.53
N GLY A 57 -6.09 -3.67 6.66
CA GLY A 57 -4.82 -4.28 7.11
C GLY A 57 -3.65 -4.11 6.14
N GLY A 58 -3.62 -3.01 5.38
CA GLY A 58 -2.62 -2.76 4.34
C GLY A 58 -2.98 -3.28 2.95
N LYS A 59 -4.13 -3.95 2.80
CA LYS A 59 -4.74 -4.26 1.50
C LYS A 59 -5.52 -3.05 0.97
N LEU A 60 -5.92 -3.16 -0.29
CA LEU A 60 -6.76 -2.16 -0.95
C LEU A 60 -8.07 -1.95 -0.16
N VAL A 61 -8.36 -0.68 0.14
CA VAL A 61 -9.55 -0.31 0.91
C VAL A 61 -10.80 -0.52 0.06
N ASP A 62 -11.81 -1.18 0.64
CA ASP A 62 -13.07 -1.51 -0.02
C ASP A 62 -12.89 -2.29 -1.35
N ALA A 63 -11.86 -3.15 -1.44
CA ALA A 63 -11.62 -3.96 -2.63
C ALA A 63 -12.72 -5.00 -2.87
N ASN A 64 -13.15 -5.12 -4.12
CA ASN A 64 -14.03 -6.17 -4.61
C ASN A 64 -13.15 -7.29 -5.22
N PRO A 65 -13.52 -8.58 -5.12
CA PRO A 65 -12.87 -9.68 -5.84
C PRO A 65 -12.49 -9.40 -7.30
N ALA A 66 -13.28 -8.60 -8.03
CA ALA A 66 -12.95 -8.19 -9.40
C ALA A 66 -11.66 -7.35 -9.49
N VAL A 67 -11.47 -6.42 -8.56
CA VAL A 67 -10.29 -5.53 -8.49
C VAL A 67 -9.05 -6.30 -8.04
N GLU A 68 -9.23 -7.21 -7.08
CA GLU A 68 -8.12 -8.10 -6.65
C GLU A 68 -7.66 -8.99 -7.81
N LYS A 69 -8.59 -9.50 -8.62
CA LYS A 69 -8.26 -10.28 -9.81
C LYS A 69 -7.56 -9.43 -10.88
N GLU A 70 -8.03 -8.23 -11.15
CA GLU A 70 -7.35 -7.32 -12.09
C GLU A 70 -5.92 -7.01 -11.65
N LEU A 71 -5.72 -6.81 -10.34
CA LEU A 71 -4.38 -6.63 -9.78
C LEU A 71 -3.50 -7.86 -10.02
N THR A 72 -4.00 -9.07 -9.78
CA THR A 72 -3.22 -10.30 -10.04
C THR A 72 -2.92 -10.48 -11.52
N ASP A 73 -3.89 -10.23 -12.39
CA ASP A 73 -3.75 -10.38 -13.84
C ASP A 73 -2.69 -9.41 -14.40
N GLU A 74 -2.65 -8.16 -13.92
CA GLU A 74 -1.62 -7.19 -14.31
C GLU A 74 -0.23 -7.54 -13.74
N MET A 75 -0.14 -8.09 -12.52
CA MET A 75 1.13 -8.59 -11.98
C MET A 75 1.68 -9.76 -12.82
N GLU A 76 0.85 -10.73 -13.18
CA GLU A 76 1.25 -11.86 -14.02
C GLU A 76 1.71 -11.42 -15.42
N LYS A 77 1.09 -10.36 -15.95
CA LYS A 77 1.48 -9.78 -17.24
C LYS A 77 2.85 -9.11 -17.16
N ILE A 78 3.12 -8.35 -16.11
CA ILE A 78 4.45 -7.78 -15.84
C ILE A 78 5.46 -8.93 -15.73
N ASP A 79 5.10 -10.00 -15.01
CA ASP A 79 5.97 -11.15 -14.82
C ASP A 79 6.38 -11.80 -16.14
N ARG A 80 5.41 -11.95 -17.04
CA ARG A 80 5.60 -12.51 -18.38
C ARG A 80 6.44 -11.62 -19.28
N ILE A 81 6.21 -10.30 -19.28
CA ILE A 81 6.89 -9.36 -20.18
C ILE A 81 8.36 -9.20 -19.78
N TYR A 82 8.63 -9.12 -18.48
CA TYR A 82 9.95 -8.76 -17.97
C TYR A 82 10.76 -9.97 -17.47
N GLY A 83 10.26 -11.20 -17.64
CA GLY A 83 10.96 -12.42 -17.19
C GLY A 83 11.14 -12.46 -15.68
N ALA A 84 10.17 -11.87 -14.98
CA ALA A 84 10.20 -11.49 -13.59
C ALA A 84 10.02 -12.71 -12.63
N THR A 85 9.87 -13.90 -13.18
CA THR A 85 9.78 -15.17 -12.45
C THR A 85 11.14 -15.74 -12.02
N GLY A 86 12.25 -15.05 -12.34
CA GLY A 86 13.62 -15.44 -12.00
C GLY A 86 14.10 -14.94 -10.63
N PRO A 87 15.28 -15.39 -10.15
CA PRO A 87 15.72 -15.14 -8.78
C PRO A 87 15.96 -13.66 -8.53
N ASP A 88 15.21 -13.12 -7.55
CA ASP A 88 15.53 -11.91 -6.79
C ASP A 88 15.82 -10.66 -7.65
N PHE A 89 14.77 -9.92 -8.01
CA PHE A 89 14.83 -8.63 -8.75
C PHE A 89 15.81 -7.60 -8.20
N LEU A 90 16.18 -7.75 -6.93
CA LEU A 90 17.12 -6.88 -6.26
C LEU A 90 18.57 -7.13 -6.70
N LYS A 91 18.85 -8.21 -7.44
CA LYS A 91 20.18 -8.59 -7.91
C LYS A 91 20.25 -8.49 -9.43
N PHE A 92 21.19 -7.67 -9.90
CA PHE A 92 21.50 -7.56 -11.32
C PHE A 92 22.13 -8.86 -11.85
N PRO A 93 21.78 -9.32 -13.08
CA PRO A 93 22.32 -10.55 -13.64
C PRO A 93 23.83 -10.46 -13.93
N SER A 94 24.55 -11.55 -13.69
CA SER A 94 25.94 -11.68 -14.15
C SER A 94 25.94 -11.96 -15.66
N LEU A 95 26.33 -10.96 -16.44
CA LEU A 95 26.47 -11.08 -17.89
C LEU A 95 27.81 -11.75 -18.21
N LYS A 96 27.75 -12.91 -18.88
CA LYS A 96 28.90 -13.55 -19.49
C LYS A 96 28.80 -13.39 -21.00
N PHE A 97 29.83 -12.83 -21.59
CA PHE A 97 29.94 -12.70 -23.04
C PHE A 97 30.96 -13.73 -23.51
N GLU A 98 30.55 -14.64 -24.39
CA GLU A 98 31.45 -15.55 -25.08
C GLU A 98 31.83 -14.92 -26.41
N ASP A 99 33.13 -14.87 -26.70
CA ASP A 99 33.61 -14.32 -27.97
C ASP A 99 33.18 -15.25 -29.12
N PRO A 100 32.57 -14.69 -30.19
CA PRO A 100 32.17 -15.51 -31.33
C PRO A 100 33.42 -16.06 -32.02
N VAL A 101 33.45 -17.38 -32.24
CA VAL A 101 34.51 -18.02 -33.03
C VAL A 101 34.35 -17.59 -34.48
N LEU A 102 35.28 -16.77 -34.98
CA LEU A 102 35.28 -16.29 -36.35
C LEU A 102 35.74 -17.42 -37.28
N ALA A 103 34.83 -17.89 -38.15
CA ALA A 103 35.20 -18.79 -39.24
C ALA A 103 35.82 -17.98 -40.39
N PRO A 104 36.98 -18.38 -40.94
CA PRO A 104 37.55 -17.73 -42.12
C PRO A 104 36.62 -17.93 -43.32
N THR A 105 36.02 -16.85 -43.83
CA THR A 105 35.24 -16.89 -45.06
C THR A 105 36.20 -16.86 -46.25
N GLY A 106 36.50 -18.05 -46.80
CA GLY A 106 37.12 -18.18 -48.12
C GLY A 106 38.38 -19.05 -48.24
N VAL A 107 38.90 -19.64 -47.15
CA VAL A 107 40.04 -20.57 -47.24
C VAL A 107 39.85 -21.71 -46.23
N ASN A 108 39.78 -22.96 -46.70
CA ASN A 108 39.85 -24.15 -45.85
C ASN A 108 41.27 -24.26 -45.29
N LEU A 109 41.52 -23.64 -44.15
CA LEU A 109 42.70 -23.86 -43.34
C LEU A 109 42.25 -24.63 -42.10
N GLU A 110 42.65 -25.89 -41.99
CA GLU A 110 42.60 -26.61 -40.73
C GLU A 110 43.64 -25.98 -39.79
N VAL A 111 43.24 -24.94 -39.06
CA VAL A 111 44.08 -24.32 -38.04
C VAL A 111 43.98 -25.18 -36.78
N LYS A 112 45.08 -25.84 -36.41
CA LYS A 112 45.20 -26.57 -35.15
C LYS A 112 45.08 -25.56 -33.98
N PRO A 113 44.41 -25.93 -32.89
CA PRO A 113 44.14 -25.02 -31.76
C PRO A 113 45.41 -24.50 -31.07
N GLU A 114 46.55 -25.16 -31.29
CA GLU A 114 47.85 -24.86 -30.71
C GLU A 114 48.47 -23.56 -31.28
N ASP A 115 48.14 -23.22 -32.53
CA ASP A 115 48.75 -22.10 -33.24
C ASP A 115 48.06 -20.75 -32.96
N LEU A 116 46.83 -20.77 -32.43
CA LEU A 116 46.03 -19.57 -32.14
C LEU A 116 46.51 -18.82 -30.89
N TYR A 117 47.25 -19.48 -29.98
CA TYR A 117 47.67 -18.92 -28.68
C TYR A 117 49.18 -18.77 -28.53
N ALA A 118 49.96 -19.04 -29.56
CA ALA A 118 51.42 -18.96 -29.55
C ALA A 118 51.95 -17.51 -29.61
N HIS A 119 51.54 -16.66 -28.68
CA HIS A 119 52.23 -15.41 -28.41
C HIS A 119 53.46 -15.74 -27.55
N LYS A 120 54.64 -15.76 -28.19
CA LYS A 120 55.92 -15.94 -27.52
C LYS A 120 56.10 -14.79 -26.51
N THR A 121 56.00 -15.08 -25.22
CA THR A 121 56.46 -14.16 -24.17
C THR A 121 57.96 -13.94 -24.38
N PRO A 122 58.44 -12.70 -24.57
CA PRO A 122 59.88 -12.46 -24.60
C PRO A 122 60.42 -12.76 -23.20
N ALA A 123 61.42 -13.65 -23.13
CA ALA A 123 62.10 -14.01 -21.90
C ALA A 123 62.65 -12.74 -21.23
N PRO A 124 62.56 -12.60 -19.89
CA PRO A 124 63.15 -11.46 -19.20
C PRO A 124 64.67 -11.52 -19.37
N SER A 125 65.24 -10.49 -19.99
CA SER A 125 66.69 -10.29 -20.08
C SER A 125 67.26 -10.10 -18.68
N SER A 126 68.26 -10.91 -18.34
CA SER A 126 69.07 -10.86 -17.12
C SER A 126 69.73 -9.51 -16.87
#